data_AF-A0A2E4ZWK9-F1
#
_entry.id   AF-A0A2E4ZWK9-F1
#
_cell.length_a   1.000
_cell.length_b   1.000
_cell.length_c   1.000
_cell.angle_alpha   90.00
_cell.angle_beta   90.00
_cell.angle_gamma   90.00
#
_symmetry.space_group_name_H-M   'P 1'
#
loop_
_entity.id
_entity.type
_entity.pdbx_description
1 polymer ?
#
loop_
_entity_poly.entity_id
_entity_poly.type
_entity_poly.pdbx_seq_one_letter_code
_entity_poly.pdbx_strand_id
1 'polypeptide(L)'
;MKPALADYVAGLKAHDVATIGASLAEDVRFVTPVKTMAKPAILEFLAALYAGFPDWHYDHGEPVRLGEGSYSILWRQRGTHTAKLDLPGFAAVPATGKKVVVPKQRFFYLVGAKGLTEIRPEPIPGGAPRGIFEQIGVEQPPL
;
A
#
# COMPACT_ATOMS: atom_id res chain seq x y z
N MET A 1 8.52 17.70 -4.55
CA MET A 1 7.42 16.70 -4.59
C MET A 1 6.10 17.45 -4.52
N LYS A 2 5.04 17.04 -5.24
CA LYS A 2 3.72 17.69 -5.12
C LYS A 2 3.11 17.45 -3.73
N PRO A 3 2.34 18.40 -3.14
CA PRO A 3 1.78 18.27 -1.79
C PRO A 3 1.04 16.96 -1.54
N ALA A 4 0.10 16.59 -2.42
CA ALA A 4 -0.66 15.35 -2.27
C ALA A 4 0.21 14.09 -2.16
N LEU A 5 1.32 14.00 -2.91
CA LEU A 5 2.24 12.85 -2.78
C LEU A 5 3.03 12.91 -1.47
N ALA A 6 3.38 14.10 -0.99
CA ALA A 6 4.02 14.26 0.32
C ALA A 6 3.08 13.83 1.46
N ASP A 7 1.83 14.28 1.41
CA ASP A 7 0.80 13.94 2.40
C ASP A 7 0.49 12.44 2.39
N TYR A 8 0.40 11.83 1.20
CA TYR A 8 0.26 10.38 1.06
C TYR A 8 1.40 9.62 1.73
N VAL A 9 2.66 10.02 1.45
CA VAL A 9 3.85 9.41 2.06
C VAL A 9 3.87 9.59 3.58
N ALA A 10 3.53 10.78 4.08
CA ALA A 10 3.45 11.06 5.50
C ALA A 10 2.36 10.22 6.18
N GLY A 11 1.17 10.14 5.56
CA GLY A 11 0.05 9.33 6.04
C GLY A 11 0.40 7.85 6.11
N LEU A 12 1.06 7.29 5.09
CA LEU A 12 1.55 5.91 5.11
C LEU A 12 2.50 5.67 6.29
N LYS A 13 3.47 6.57 6.51
CA LYS A 13 4.45 6.42 7.61
C LYS A 13 3.81 6.55 9.00
N ALA A 14 2.74 7.34 9.12
CA ALA A 14 2.02 7.57 10.37
C ALA A 14 0.85 6.58 10.59
N HIS A 15 0.56 5.70 9.62
CA HIS A 15 -0.65 4.87 9.59
C HIS A 15 -1.95 5.68 9.66
N ASP A 16 -1.93 6.93 9.19
CA ASP A 16 -3.07 7.85 9.21
C ASP A 16 -3.91 7.67 7.94
N VAL A 17 -4.89 6.76 8.02
CA VAL A 17 -5.81 6.44 6.91
C VAL A 17 -6.63 7.66 6.47
N ALA A 18 -6.91 8.61 7.36
CA ALA A 18 -7.66 9.82 7.02
C ALA A 18 -6.80 10.77 6.16
N THR A 19 -5.55 11.02 6.55
CA THR A 19 -4.60 11.81 5.76
C THR A 19 -4.32 11.14 4.41
N ILE A 20 -4.15 9.82 4.40
CA ILE A 20 -4.04 9.06 3.16
C ILE A 20 -5.27 9.31 2.28
N GLY A 21 -6.49 9.10 2.79
CA GLY A 21 -7.72 9.30 2.04
C GLY A 21 -7.89 10.72 1.49
N ALA A 22 -7.49 11.74 2.23
CA ALA A 22 -7.53 13.14 1.80
C ALA A 22 -6.54 13.45 0.65
N SER A 23 -5.41 12.73 0.59
CA SER A 23 -4.42 12.89 -0.47
C SER A 23 -4.82 12.26 -1.82
N LEU A 24 -5.77 11.32 -1.80
CA LEU A 24 -6.23 10.59 -2.97
C LEU A 24 -7.35 11.35 -3.70
N ALA A 25 -7.25 11.45 -5.03
CA ALA A 25 -8.36 11.88 -5.85
C ALA A 25 -9.53 10.89 -5.73
N GLU A 26 -10.75 11.34 -5.99
CA GLU A 26 -11.95 10.51 -5.85
C GLU A 26 -11.95 9.30 -6.80
N ASP A 27 -11.43 9.50 -8.01
CA ASP A 27 -11.29 8.51 -9.08
C ASP A 27 -9.93 7.79 -9.05
N VAL A 28 -9.21 7.82 -7.93
CA VAL A 28 -7.90 7.15 -7.83
C VAL A 28 -8.01 5.66 -8.17
N ARG A 29 -7.00 5.17 -8.88
CA ARG A 29 -6.86 3.75 -9.23
C ARG A 29 -5.57 3.19 -8.65
N PHE A 30 -5.68 2.16 -7.83
CA PHE A 30 -4.55 1.32 -7.45
C PHE A 30 -4.50 0.12 -8.39
N VAL A 31 -3.50 0.09 -9.27
CA VAL A 31 -3.41 -0.84 -10.40
C VAL A 31 -2.37 -1.92 -10.10
N THR A 32 -2.82 -3.16 -9.94
CA THR A 32 -1.96 -4.36 -9.88
C THR A 32 -2.10 -5.16 -11.19
N PRO A 33 -1.25 -6.16 -11.45
CA PRO A 33 -1.41 -7.03 -12.61
C PRO A 33 -2.75 -7.79 -12.66
N VAL A 34 -3.36 -8.07 -11.51
CA VAL A 34 -4.56 -8.92 -11.42
C VAL A 34 -5.84 -8.13 -11.18
N LYS A 35 -5.75 -6.94 -10.58
CA LYS A 35 -6.91 -6.15 -10.17
C LYS A 35 -6.61 -4.65 -10.11
N THR A 36 -7.61 -3.84 -10.41
CA THR A 36 -7.63 -2.42 -10.09
C THR A 36 -8.57 -2.16 -8.92
N MET A 37 -8.11 -1.40 -7.93
CA MET A 37 -8.91 -1.01 -6.76
C MET A 37 -9.20 0.49 -6.78
N ALA A 38 -10.43 0.84 -6.44
CA ALA A 38 -10.86 2.23 -6.22
C ALA A 38 -10.56 2.68 -4.79
N LYS A 39 -10.73 3.99 -4.53
CA LYS A 39 -10.45 4.63 -3.24
C LYS A 39 -10.95 3.86 -2.00
N PRO A 40 -12.21 3.41 -1.91
CA PRO A 40 -12.68 2.71 -0.70
C PRO A 40 -11.88 1.44 -0.41
N ALA A 41 -11.65 0.61 -1.43
CA ALA A 41 -10.89 -0.64 -1.29
C ALA A 41 -9.41 -0.40 -0.93
N ILE A 42 -8.81 0.70 -1.38
CA ILE A 42 -7.45 1.08 -0.96
C ILE A 42 -7.42 1.38 0.54
N LEU A 43 -8.38 2.17 1.04
CA LEU A 43 -8.43 2.57 2.44
C LEU A 43 -8.79 1.39 3.35
N GLU A 44 -9.72 0.53 2.93
CA GLU A 44 -10.05 -0.71 3.62
C GLU A 44 -8.84 -1.64 3.72
N PHE A 45 -8.07 -1.79 2.63
CA PHE A 45 -6.84 -2.57 2.64
C PHE A 45 -5.80 -2.02 3.63
N LEU A 46 -5.57 -0.70 3.62
CA LEU A 46 -4.60 -0.09 4.54
C LEU A 46 -5.05 -0.18 6.00
N ALA A 47 -6.34 0.03 6.27
CA ALA A 47 -6.90 -0.12 7.61
C ALA A 47 -6.74 -1.56 8.13
N ALA A 48 -7.05 -2.56 7.30
CA ALA A 48 -6.85 -3.98 7.63
C ALA A 48 -5.37 -4.33 7.82
N LEU A 49 -4.48 -3.79 6.97
CA LEU A 49 -3.04 -3.98 7.08
C LEU A 49 -2.51 -3.45 8.42
N TYR A 50 -2.87 -2.21 8.80
CA TYR A 50 -2.39 -1.61 10.05
C TYR A 50 -3.00 -2.26 11.29
N ALA A 51 -4.23 -2.78 11.19
CA ALA A 51 -4.83 -3.56 12.25
C ALA A 51 -4.11 -4.90 12.45
N GLY A 52 -3.76 -5.62 11.37
CA GLY A 52 -3.07 -6.92 11.43
C GLY A 52 -1.57 -6.81 11.74
N PHE A 53 -0.95 -5.69 11.35
CA PHE A 53 0.47 -5.38 11.53
C PHE A 53 0.64 -4.03 12.25
N PRO A 54 0.41 -3.95 13.58
CA PRO A 54 0.55 -2.70 14.33
C PRO A 54 1.94 -2.06 14.26
N ASP A 55 2.99 -2.86 14.03
CA ASP A 55 4.38 -2.43 13.86
C ASP A 55 4.80 -2.26 12.39
N TRP A 56 3.82 -2.24 11.46
CA TRP A 56 4.12 -2.05 10.04
C TRP A 56 4.96 -0.79 9.84
N HIS A 57 5.91 -0.86 8.92
CA HIS A 57 6.89 0.19 8.78
C HIS A 57 7.22 0.43 7.31
N TYR A 58 7.12 1.70 6.93
CA TYR A 58 7.51 2.19 5.62
C TYR A 58 8.81 2.99 5.72
N ASP A 59 9.79 2.57 4.93
CA ASP A 59 10.96 3.36 4.58
C ASP A 59 11.05 3.52 3.06
N HIS A 60 11.69 4.58 2.57
CA HIS A 60 11.84 4.78 1.13
C HIS A 60 13.14 5.50 0.76
N GLY A 61 13.61 5.27 -0.47
CA GLY A 61 14.60 6.12 -1.12
C GLY A 61 14.01 7.45 -1.60
N GLU A 62 14.85 8.35 -2.11
CA GLU A 62 14.38 9.63 -2.65
C GLU A 62 13.32 9.44 -3.75
N PRO A 63 12.20 10.20 -3.71
CA PRO A 63 11.23 10.20 -4.80
C PRO A 63 11.86 10.69 -6.11
N VAL A 64 11.68 9.93 -7.18
CA VAL A 64 12.17 10.25 -8.53
C VAL A 64 11.03 10.82 -9.35
N ARG A 65 11.20 12.02 -9.93
CA ARG A 65 10.23 12.60 -10.87
C ARG A 65 10.46 12.01 -12.26
N LEU A 66 9.41 11.48 -12.89
CA LEU A 66 9.47 10.83 -14.21
C LEU A 66 8.86 11.69 -15.32
N GLY A 67 8.08 12.72 -14.96
CA GLY A 67 7.42 13.61 -15.90
C GLY A 67 6.54 14.63 -15.19
N GLU A 68 5.59 15.22 -15.91
CA GLU A 68 4.58 16.08 -15.30
C GLU A 68 3.61 15.24 -14.45
N GLY A 69 3.55 15.52 -13.15
CA GLY A 69 2.69 14.79 -12.22
C GLY A 69 3.10 13.33 -11.94
N SER A 70 4.04 12.76 -12.69
CA SER A 70 4.49 11.38 -12.54
C SER A 70 5.73 11.26 -11.66
N TYR A 71 5.67 10.32 -10.70
CA TYR A 71 6.74 10.04 -9.74
C TYR A 71 6.93 8.54 -9.55
N SER A 72 8.11 8.13 -9.10
CA SER A 72 8.32 6.80 -8.51
C SER A 72 9.01 6.88 -7.16
N ILE A 73 8.67 5.96 -6.27
CA ILE A 73 9.29 5.82 -4.94
C ILE A 73 9.70 4.36 -4.77
N LEU A 74 10.94 4.12 -4.34
CA LEU A 74 11.42 2.78 -3.99
C LEU A 74 11.16 2.55 -2.50
N TRP A 75 10.23 1.66 -2.17
CA TRP A 75 9.82 1.37 -0.81
C TRP A 75 10.54 0.16 -0.21
N ARG A 76 10.72 0.20 1.10
CA ARG A 76 11.12 -0.90 1.98
C ARG A 76 10.02 -1.06 3.02
N GLN A 77 9.32 -2.17 2.99
CA GLN A 77 8.16 -2.40 3.85
C GLN A 77 8.35 -3.67 4.67
N ARG A 78 7.98 -3.62 5.95
CA ARG A 78 8.06 -4.75 6.87
C ARG A 78 7.07 -4.60 8.00
N GLY A 79 6.76 -5.71 8.68
CA GLY A 79 6.01 -5.72 9.93
C GLY A 79 5.91 -7.13 10.49
N THR A 80 5.24 -7.27 11.63
CA THR A 80 4.96 -8.53 12.31
C THR A 80 3.45 -8.72 12.42
N HIS A 81 2.95 -9.86 11.96
CA HIS A 81 1.52 -10.18 12.00
C HIS A 81 1.10 -10.61 13.41
N THR A 82 0.80 -9.64 14.28
CA THR A 82 0.51 -9.86 15.71
C THR A 82 -0.97 -9.76 16.06
N ALA A 83 -1.81 -9.35 15.12
CA ALA A 83 -3.24 -9.21 15.30
C ALA A 83 -4.01 -9.79 14.10
N LYS A 84 -5.32 -9.92 14.25
CA LYS A 84 -6.19 -10.44 13.19
C LYS A 84 -6.16 -9.50 11.98
N LEU A 85 -5.84 -10.02 10.81
CA LEU A 85 -6.03 -9.33 9.54
C LEU A 85 -7.42 -9.69 9.00
N ASP A 86 -8.27 -8.68 8.86
CA ASP A 86 -9.66 -8.83 8.42
C ASP A 86 -9.90 -7.89 7.23
N LEU A 87 -9.81 -8.44 6.02
CA LEU A 87 -10.03 -7.71 4.78
C LEU A 87 -11.40 -8.11 4.20
N PRO A 88 -12.31 -7.16 3.95
CA PRO A 88 -13.60 -7.45 3.37
C PRO A 88 -13.50 -8.30 2.09
N GLY A 89 -14.33 -9.34 2.00
CA GLY A 89 -14.36 -10.27 0.86
C GLY A 89 -13.40 -11.46 0.98
N PHE A 90 -12.67 -11.61 2.09
CA PHE A 90 -11.75 -12.72 2.32
C PHE A 90 -11.91 -13.33 3.72
N ALA A 91 -11.42 -14.56 3.89
CA ALA A 91 -11.34 -15.18 5.19
C ALA A 91 -10.36 -14.39 6.07
N ALA A 92 -10.80 -14.00 7.26
CA ALA A 92 -9.93 -13.35 8.23
C ALA A 92 -8.76 -14.28 8.60
N VAL A 93 -7.56 -13.70 8.70
CA VAL A 93 -6.34 -14.43 9.07
C VAL A 93 -6.04 -14.14 10.54
N PRO A 94 -6.04 -15.14 11.43
CA PRO A 94 -5.64 -14.94 12.82
C PRO A 94 -4.16 -14.56 12.90
N ALA A 95 -3.76 -13.88 13.98
CA ALA A 95 -2.37 -13.52 14.22
C ALA A 95 -1.45 -14.75 14.10
N THR A 96 -0.44 -14.68 13.23
CA THR A 96 0.47 -15.80 12.97
C THR A 96 1.83 -15.63 13.63
N GLY A 97 2.14 -14.45 14.16
CA GLY A 97 3.44 -14.11 14.73
C GLY A 97 4.56 -14.00 13.68
N LYS A 98 4.26 -14.18 12.40
CA LYS A 98 5.26 -14.15 11.32
C LYS A 98 5.69 -12.73 11.03
N LYS A 99 7.00 -12.57 10.83
CA LYS A 99 7.58 -11.34 10.28
C LYS A 99 7.45 -11.35 8.77
N VAL A 100 6.95 -10.26 8.22
CA VAL A 100 6.84 -10.00 6.79
C VAL A 100 7.89 -8.98 6.40
N VAL A 101 8.63 -9.29 5.34
CA VAL A 101 9.55 -8.34 4.71
C VAL A 101 9.24 -8.33 3.23
N VAL A 102 8.76 -7.20 2.73
CA VAL A 102 8.51 -7.01 1.30
C VAL A 102 9.85 -6.71 0.63
N PRO A 103 10.21 -7.39 -0.47
CA PRO A 103 11.36 -7.00 -1.28
C PRO A 103 11.26 -5.52 -1.66
N LYS A 104 12.42 -4.87 -1.86
CA LYS A 104 12.44 -3.46 -2.29
C LYS A 104 11.61 -3.34 -3.56
N GLN A 105 10.55 -2.52 -3.52
CA GLN A 105 9.57 -2.47 -4.59
C GLN A 105 9.35 -1.02 -5.01
N ARG A 106 9.42 -0.76 -6.31
CA ARG A 106 9.10 0.56 -6.85
C ARG A 106 7.60 0.71 -6.98
N PHE A 107 7.07 1.85 -6.54
CA PHE A 107 5.70 2.25 -6.79
C PHE A 107 5.72 3.49 -7.68
N PHE A 108 4.84 3.51 -8.67
CA PHE A 108 4.63 4.61 -9.58
C PHE A 108 3.36 5.36 -9.20
N TYR A 109 3.44 6.69 -9.27
CA TYR A 109 2.37 7.59 -8.84
C TYR A 109 2.07 8.59 -9.95
N LEU A 110 0.79 8.84 -10.17
CA LEU A 110 0.32 9.98 -10.96
C LEU A 110 -0.45 10.95 -10.06
N VAL A 111 -0.08 12.23 -10.12
CA VAL A 111 -0.64 13.29 -9.29
C VAL A 111 -1.33 14.33 -10.16
N GLY A 112 -2.65 14.31 -10.13
CA GLY A 112 -3.52 15.28 -10.79
C GLY A 112 -3.74 16.56 -9.99
N ALA A 113 -4.73 17.35 -10.41
CA ALA A 113 -5.09 18.60 -9.72
C ALA A 113 -5.77 18.38 -8.37
N LYS A 114 -6.50 17.26 -8.22
CA LYS A 114 -7.32 16.95 -7.03
C LYS A 114 -6.72 15.87 -6.11
N GLY A 115 -5.46 15.48 -6.32
CA GLY A 115 -4.78 14.44 -5.54
C GLY A 115 -4.09 13.38 -6.40
N LEU A 116 -3.72 12.25 -5.78
CA LEU A 116 -3.20 11.09 -6.49
C LEU A 116 -4.32 10.45 -7.32
N THR A 117 -4.11 10.27 -8.61
CA THR A 117 -5.07 9.65 -9.54
C THR A 117 -4.69 8.22 -9.90
N GLU A 118 -3.41 7.84 -9.76
CA GLU A 118 -2.97 6.48 -9.98
C GLU A 118 -1.84 6.09 -9.03
N ILE A 119 -1.90 4.85 -8.54
CA ILE A 119 -0.86 4.18 -7.77
C ILE A 119 -0.63 2.82 -8.42
N ARG A 120 0.61 2.52 -8.80
CA ARG A 120 0.95 1.26 -9.47
C ARG A 120 2.23 0.66 -8.89
N PRO A 121 2.16 -0.41 -8.11
CA PRO A 121 3.34 -1.19 -7.75
C PRO A 121 4.01 -1.80 -9.00
N GLU A 122 5.34 -1.91 -8.96
CA GLU A 122 6.11 -2.77 -9.86
C GLU A 122 5.77 -4.25 -9.58
N PRO A 123 5.48 -5.06 -10.60
CA PRO A 123 5.15 -6.47 -10.42
C PRO A 123 6.42 -7.29 -10.19
N ILE A 124 6.74 -7.55 -8.92
CA ILE A 124 7.89 -8.36 -8.53
C ILE A 124 7.44 -9.57 -7.67
N PRO A 125 8.15 -10.71 -7.72
CA PRO A 125 7.91 -11.83 -6.82
C PRO A 125 8.00 -11.39 -5.35
N GLY A 126 7.00 -11.78 -4.54
CA GLY A 126 6.92 -11.42 -3.12
C GLY A 126 6.62 -9.94 -2.84
N GLY A 127 6.35 -9.13 -3.87
CA GLY A 127 5.98 -7.72 -3.74
C GLY A 127 4.62 -7.51 -3.09
N ALA A 128 4.41 -6.32 -2.53
CA ALA A 128 3.12 -5.91 -2.00
C ALA A 128 2.11 -5.60 -3.14
N PRO A 129 0.81 -5.81 -2.91
CA PRO A 129 0.21 -6.31 -1.67
C PRO A 129 0.26 -7.85 -1.51
N ARG A 130 0.36 -8.60 -2.62
CA ARG A 130 0.25 -10.07 -2.64
C ARG A 130 1.21 -10.80 -1.70
N GLY A 131 2.50 -10.45 -1.74
CA GLY A 131 3.55 -11.13 -0.98
C GLY A 131 3.41 -10.99 0.53
N ILE A 132 2.58 -10.06 1.03
CA ILE A 132 2.26 -9.94 2.46
C ILE A 132 1.41 -11.15 2.88
N PHE A 133 0.37 -11.47 2.10
CA PHE A 133 -0.55 -12.58 2.35
C PHE A 133 0.13 -13.94 2.22
N GLU A 134 0.97 -14.10 1.20
CA GLU A 134 1.75 -15.34 0.99
C GLU A 134 2.64 -15.64 2.20
N GLN A 135 3.32 -14.62 2.74
CA GLN A 135 4.21 -14.77 3.88
C GLN A 135 3.47 -15.14 5.17
N ILE A 136 2.24 -14.65 5.38
CA ILE A 136 1.43 -15.04 6.55
C ILE A 136 0.74 -16.40 6.38
N GLY A 137 0.77 -17.01 5.20
CA GLY A 137 0.26 -18.36 4.94
C GLY A 137 -1.12 -18.40 4.28
N VAL A 138 -1.53 -17.34 3.58
CA VAL A 138 -2.76 -17.36 2.77
C VAL A 138 -2.45 -18.03 1.43
N GLU A 139 -3.11 -19.16 1.16
CA GLU A 139 -2.88 -19.96 -0.06
C GLU A 139 -3.41 -19.28 -1.34
N GLN A 140 -4.52 -18.54 -1.24
CA GLN A 140 -5.11 -17.78 -2.33
C GLN A 140 -5.17 -16.29 -1.98
N PRO A 141 -4.07 -15.55 -2.17
CA PRO A 141 -4.03 -14.13 -1.87
C PRO A 141 -5.09 -13.35 -2.66
N PRO A 142 -5.74 -12.37 -2.01
CA PRO A 142 -6.81 -11.55 -2.58
C PRO A 142 -6.40 -10.64 -3.75
N LEU A 143 -5.09 -10.50 -3.97
CA LEU A 143 -4.43 -9.46 -4.78
C LEU A 143 -3.16 -9.99 -5.46
#